data_AF-Q95WQ3-F1
#
_entry.id   AF-Q95WQ3-F1
#
_cell.length_a   1.000
_cell.length_b   1.000
_cell.length_c   1.000
_cell.angle_alpha   90.00
_cell.angle_beta   90.00
_cell.angle_gamma   90.00
#
_symmetry.space_group_name_H-M   'P 1'
#
loop_
_entity.id
_entity.type
_entity.pdbx_description
1 polymer ?
#
loop_
_entity_poly.entity_id
_entity_poly.type
_entity_poly.pdbx_seq_one_letter_code
_entity_poly.pdbx_strand_id
1 'polypeptide(L)'
;DMESNGKYVTCGGRQVDYNTGPVVWGEPGTNGQHAFYQLIHQGTQLIPADFIAPAISHNPVAGNLHHKLLLSNFLAQTEALMKGKTEEEAKAEMVAANVPEEKIKMILPHKVFLGNRPTNSIVVKQVNPFTLGALIAMYEHKIFVQGIMWDINSY
;
A
#
# COMPACT_ATOMS: atom_id res chain seq x y z
N ASP A 1 0.58 -10.47 -13.94
CA ASP A 1 -0.10 -9.15 -13.92
C ASP A 1 0.37 -8.32 -15.10
N MET A 2 1.55 -7.69 -15.02
CA MET A 2 2.09 -6.83 -16.09
C MET A 2 2.26 -7.54 -17.44
N GLU A 3 2.87 -8.72 -17.49
CA GLU A 3 3.03 -9.48 -18.75
C GLU A 3 1.67 -9.93 -19.33
N SER A 4 0.75 -10.33 -18.44
CA SER A 4 -0.58 -10.81 -18.81
C SER A 4 -1.45 -9.68 -19.37
N ASN A 5 -1.59 -8.58 -18.61
CA ASN A 5 -2.56 -7.51 -18.87
C ASN A 5 -1.94 -6.23 -19.43
N GLY A 6 -0.63 -6.15 -19.59
CA GLY A 6 0.08 -5.07 -20.29
C GLY A 6 -0.09 -5.16 -21.80
N LYS A 7 -1.36 -5.12 -22.25
CA LYS A 7 -1.79 -5.31 -23.64
C LYS A 7 -2.54 -4.08 -24.11
N TYR A 8 -2.49 -3.81 -25.40
CA TYR A 8 -3.11 -2.62 -26.02
C TYR A 8 -4.10 -2.95 -27.14
N VAL A 9 -4.31 -4.24 -27.44
CA VAL A 9 -5.22 -4.73 -28.48
C VAL A 9 -6.24 -5.68 -27.85
N THR A 10 -7.51 -5.48 -28.16
CA THR A 10 -8.60 -6.34 -27.68
C THR A 10 -8.63 -7.69 -28.41
N CYS A 11 -9.39 -8.65 -27.89
CA CYS A 11 -9.63 -9.94 -28.53
C CYS A 11 -10.23 -9.82 -29.93
N GLY A 12 -10.95 -8.72 -30.21
CA GLY A 12 -11.48 -8.38 -31.53
C GLY A 12 -10.48 -7.72 -32.49
N GLY A 13 -9.21 -7.56 -32.09
CA GLY A 13 -8.14 -6.99 -32.93
C GLY A 13 -8.13 -5.45 -33.01
N ARG A 14 -8.93 -4.76 -32.19
CA ARG A 14 -8.94 -3.28 -32.14
C ARG A 14 -8.01 -2.78 -31.05
N GLN A 15 -7.37 -1.64 -31.29
CA GLN A 15 -6.59 -0.95 -30.26
C GLN A 15 -7.52 -0.33 -29.21
N VAL A 16 -7.14 -0.39 -27.94
CA VAL A 16 -7.88 0.19 -26.81
C VAL A 16 -7.67 1.72 -26.72
N ASP A 17 -8.68 2.43 -26.21
CA ASP A 17 -8.65 3.87 -25.88
C ASP A 17 -8.71 4.14 -24.36
N TYR A 18 -8.52 3.09 -23.56
CA TYR A 18 -8.48 3.11 -22.10
C TYR A 18 -7.20 2.46 -21.55
N ASN A 19 -6.95 2.66 -20.25
CA ASN A 19 -5.82 2.02 -19.56
C ASN A 19 -6.10 0.54 -19.27
N THR A 20 -5.09 -0.32 -19.43
CA THR A 20 -5.14 -1.74 -19.10
C THR A 20 -4.23 -2.05 -17.88
N GLY A 21 -3.38 -3.08 -17.95
CA GLY A 21 -2.58 -3.57 -16.83
C GLY A 21 -1.72 -2.46 -16.17
N PRO A 22 -1.74 -2.36 -14.82
CA PRO A 22 -0.93 -1.39 -14.10
C PRO A 22 0.54 -1.84 -14.00
N VAL A 23 1.44 -0.91 -13.68
CA VAL A 23 2.79 -1.26 -13.20
C VAL A 23 2.68 -1.79 -11.77
N VAL A 24 3.16 -3.01 -11.55
CA VAL A 24 3.19 -3.66 -10.23
C VAL A 24 4.59 -3.55 -9.64
N TRP A 25 4.68 -3.13 -8.38
CA TRP A 25 5.95 -2.96 -7.66
C TRP A 25 5.72 -3.05 -6.15
N GLY A 26 6.78 -3.29 -5.37
CA GLY A 26 6.71 -3.36 -3.91
C GLY A 26 7.93 -4.02 -3.27
N GLU A 27 8.00 -3.95 -1.94
CA GLU A 27 9.01 -4.57 -1.06
C GLU A 27 8.32 -5.01 0.25
N PRO A 28 8.80 -6.04 0.95
CA PRO A 28 8.25 -6.44 2.23
C PRO A 28 8.39 -5.34 3.29
N GLY A 29 7.39 -5.23 4.16
CA GLY A 29 7.44 -4.37 5.34
C GLY A 29 8.36 -4.95 6.42
N THR A 30 9.04 -4.13 7.22
CA THR A 30 9.01 -2.66 7.26
C THR A 30 10.04 -1.99 6.33
N ASN A 31 10.82 -2.76 5.56
CA ASN A 31 11.89 -2.23 4.71
C ASN A 31 11.38 -1.16 3.73
N GLY A 32 10.26 -1.41 3.05
CA GLY A 32 9.65 -0.44 2.14
C GLY A 32 9.27 0.89 2.80
N GLN A 33 8.99 0.89 4.11
CA GLN A 33 8.61 2.10 4.87
C GLN A 33 9.75 3.12 4.92
N HIS A 34 10.99 2.65 4.85
CA HIS A 34 12.19 3.48 4.87
C HIS A 34 12.75 3.77 3.46
N ALA A 35 12.09 3.31 2.41
CA ALA A 35 12.52 3.48 1.03
C ALA A 35 11.60 4.43 0.25
N PHE A 36 10.33 4.08 0.08
CA PHE A 36 9.43 4.75 -0.87
C PHE A 36 8.08 5.18 -0.29
N TYR A 37 7.79 4.86 0.98
CA TYR A 37 6.52 5.26 1.60
C TYR A 37 6.37 6.77 1.72
N GLN A 38 7.48 7.52 1.76
CA GLN A 38 7.46 8.98 1.65
C GLN A 38 6.71 9.45 0.39
N LEU A 39 6.98 8.82 -0.76
CA LEU A 39 6.30 9.11 -2.01
C LEU A 39 4.83 8.68 -1.94
N ILE A 40 4.53 7.54 -1.33
CA ILE A 40 3.15 7.07 -1.19
C ILE A 40 2.35 8.06 -0.32
N HIS A 41 2.91 8.60 0.75
CA HIS A 41 2.22 9.48 1.70
C HIS A 41 2.08 10.94 1.21
N GLN A 42 3.15 11.52 0.69
CA GLN A 42 3.22 12.95 0.36
C GLN A 42 3.52 13.23 -1.11
N GLY A 43 3.73 12.21 -1.94
CA GLY A 43 3.88 12.36 -3.38
C GLY A 43 2.56 12.74 -4.07
N THR A 44 2.65 13.13 -5.34
CA THR A 44 1.52 13.63 -6.14
C THR A 44 0.74 12.53 -6.85
N GLN A 45 1.25 11.30 -6.86
CA GLN A 45 0.58 10.15 -7.49
C GLN A 45 -0.32 9.43 -6.48
N LEU A 46 -1.52 9.05 -6.94
CA LEU A 46 -2.38 8.13 -6.20
C LEU A 46 -1.93 6.70 -6.50
N ILE A 47 -1.47 6.00 -5.46
CA ILE A 47 -0.96 4.63 -5.58
C ILE A 47 -1.81 3.74 -4.68
N PRO A 48 -2.76 2.95 -5.23
CA PRO A 48 -3.44 1.92 -4.47
C PRO A 48 -2.43 0.87 -3.99
N ALA A 49 -2.54 0.45 -2.72
CA ALA A 49 -1.62 -0.52 -2.14
C ALA A 49 -2.34 -1.67 -1.42
N ASP A 50 -1.93 -2.89 -1.71
CA ASP A 50 -2.36 -4.08 -0.99
C ASP A 50 -1.36 -4.39 0.12
N PHE A 51 -1.80 -4.27 1.36
CA PHE A 51 -1.04 -4.65 2.55
C PHE A 51 -1.41 -6.08 2.92
N ILE A 52 -0.42 -6.98 2.99
CA ILE A 52 -0.63 -8.40 3.31
C ILE A 52 0.17 -8.76 4.58
N ALA A 53 -0.48 -9.37 5.58
CA ALA A 53 0.20 -9.83 6.79
C ALA A 53 -0.41 -11.11 7.39
N PRO A 54 0.42 -12.02 7.94
CA PRO A 54 -0.08 -13.11 8.78
C PRO A 54 -0.32 -12.66 10.22
N ALA A 55 -1.40 -13.13 10.84
CA ALA A 55 -1.68 -12.89 12.26
C ALA A 55 -0.70 -13.63 13.18
N ILE A 56 -0.16 -14.78 12.73
CA ILE A 56 0.76 -15.64 13.49
C ILE A 56 2.11 -15.72 12.77
N SER A 57 3.21 -15.47 13.50
CA SER A 57 4.58 -15.65 13.02
C SER A 57 5.05 -17.09 13.20
N HIS A 58 5.91 -17.56 12.29
CA HIS A 58 6.69 -18.80 12.47
C HIS A 58 7.85 -18.62 13.45
N ASN A 59 8.21 -17.38 13.78
CA ASN A 59 9.36 -17.04 14.60
C ASN A 59 8.93 -16.11 15.74
N PRO A 60 8.29 -16.63 16.81
CA PRO A 60 7.82 -15.85 17.95
C PRO A 60 8.98 -15.44 18.90
N VAL A 61 10.04 -14.87 18.33
CA VAL A 61 11.23 -14.43 19.07
C VAL A 61 10.88 -13.30 20.04
N ALA A 62 11.64 -13.23 21.14
CA ALA A 62 11.44 -12.24 22.21
C ALA A 62 9.97 -12.18 22.69
N GLY A 63 9.34 -13.35 22.91
CA GLY A 63 7.94 -13.41 23.34
C GLY A 63 6.97 -12.84 22.31
N ASN A 64 7.26 -13.02 21.01
CA ASN A 64 6.49 -12.50 19.88
C ASN A 64 6.50 -10.97 19.73
N LEU A 65 7.41 -10.26 20.40
CA LEU A 65 7.52 -8.80 20.35
C LEU A 65 7.73 -8.29 18.92
N HIS A 66 8.60 -8.94 18.14
CA HIS A 66 8.90 -8.53 16.76
C HIS A 66 7.65 -8.58 15.89
N HIS A 67 6.83 -9.63 16.01
CA HIS A 67 5.60 -9.76 15.24
C HIS A 67 4.56 -8.73 15.66
N LYS A 68 4.48 -8.41 16.96
CA LYS A 68 3.61 -7.35 17.46
C LYS A 68 3.98 -5.98 16.88
N LEU A 69 5.27 -5.66 16.82
CA LEU A 69 5.75 -4.42 16.20
C LEU A 69 5.53 -4.40 14.69
N LEU A 70 5.70 -5.53 14.00
CA LEU A 70 5.39 -5.64 12.57
C LEU A 70 3.90 -5.35 12.31
N LEU A 71 3.00 -5.99 13.07
CA LEU A 71 1.56 -5.79 12.92
C LEU A 71 1.10 -4.40 13.33
N SER A 72 1.73 -3.76 14.33
CA SER A 72 1.41 -2.37 14.66
C SER A 72 1.78 -1.44 13.51
N ASN A 73 2.92 -1.66 12.85
CA ASN A 73 3.30 -0.89 11.67
C ASN A 73 2.37 -1.16 10.48
N PHE A 74 1.97 -2.42 10.24
CA PHE A 74 0.99 -2.77 9.21
C PHE A 74 -0.30 -1.96 9.36
N LEU A 75 -0.90 -1.96 10.56
CA LEU A 75 -2.15 -1.25 10.84
C LEU A 75 -1.98 0.27 10.79
N ALA A 76 -0.90 0.78 11.40
CA ALA A 76 -0.64 2.21 11.46
C ALA A 76 -0.42 2.82 10.08
N GLN A 77 0.20 2.10 9.14
CA GLN A 77 0.45 2.62 7.80
C GLN A 77 -0.85 2.78 7.00
N THR A 78 -1.74 1.79 7.03
CA THR A 78 -3.03 1.88 6.33
C THR A 78 -3.94 2.94 6.97
N GLU A 79 -3.89 3.08 8.30
CA GLU A 79 -4.60 4.16 9.01
C GLU A 79 -4.06 5.54 8.64
N ALA A 80 -2.74 5.72 8.63
CA ALA A 80 -2.11 6.99 8.27
C ALA A 80 -2.42 7.39 6.81
N LEU A 81 -2.43 6.43 5.88
CA LEU A 81 -2.80 6.67 4.48
C LEU A 81 -4.27 7.10 4.33
N MET A 82 -5.16 6.55 5.17
CA MET A 82 -6.57 6.93 5.19
C MET A 82 -6.78 8.31 5.83
N LYS A 83 -6.29 8.53 7.05
CA LYS A 83 -6.59 9.71 7.86
C LYS A 83 -5.77 10.94 7.46
N GLY A 84 -4.50 10.75 7.12
CA GLY A 84 -3.56 11.86 7.01
C GLY A 84 -3.32 12.54 8.37
N LYS A 85 -2.96 13.82 8.32
CA LYS A 85 -2.70 14.69 9.46
C LYS A 85 -2.95 16.14 9.02
N THR A 86 -3.89 16.82 9.65
CA THR A 86 -4.27 18.19 9.26
C THR A 86 -3.22 19.22 9.70
N GLU A 87 -3.35 20.45 9.20
CA GLU A 87 -2.50 21.56 9.62
C GLU A 87 -2.65 21.87 11.12
N GLU A 88 -3.88 21.82 11.64
CA GLU A 88 -4.16 22.07 13.05
C GLU A 88 -3.52 21.00 13.94
N GLU A 89 -3.64 19.73 13.57
CA GLU A 89 -3.03 18.60 14.29
C GLU A 89 -1.49 18.70 14.28
N ALA A 90 -0.90 18.94 13.11
CA ALA A 90 0.55 19.10 12.97
C ALA A 90 1.07 20.30 13.77
N LYS A 91 0.34 21.42 13.75
CA LYS A 91 0.69 22.62 14.52
C LYS A 91 0.60 22.36 16.02
N ALA A 92 -0.46 21.71 16.49
CA ALA A 92 -0.64 21.36 17.90
C ALA A 92 0.51 20.46 18.40
N GLU A 93 0.92 19.45 17.63
CA GLU A 93 2.07 18.59 17.97
C GLU A 93 3.38 19.40 18.08
N MET A 94 3.62 20.35 17.16
CA MET A 94 4.84 21.16 17.17
C MET A 94 4.88 22.16 18.33
N VAL A 95 3.74 22.73 18.70
CA VAL A 95 3.61 23.58 19.90
C VAL A 95 3.87 22.76 21.15
N ALA A 96 3.27 21.57 21.27
CA ALA A 96 3.51 20.66 22.40
C ALA A 96 4.98 20.22 22.50
N ALA A 97 5.69 20.11 21.37
CA ALA A 97 7.12 19.83 21.29
C ALA A 97 8.03 21.05 21.54
N ASN A 98 7.47 22.20 21.94
CA ASN A 98 8.19 23.47 22.19
C ASN A 98 9.02 23.97 20.98
N VAL A 99 8.52 23.77 19.75
CA VAL A 99 9.17 24.30 18.55
C VAL A 99 8.94 25.82 18.48
N PRO A 100 9.97 26.65 18.22
CA PRO A 100 9.81 28.10 18.07
C PRO A 100 8.81 28.46 16.96
N GLU A 101 7.96 29.47 17.18
CA GLU A 101 6.87 29.85 16.28
C GLU A 101 7.35 30.14 14.85
N GLU A 102 8.49 30.82 14.70
CA GLU A 102 9.09 31.10 13.39
C GLU A 102 9.48 29.82 12.64
N LYS A 103 9.92 28.78 13.36
CA LYS A 103 10.18 27.46 12.76
C LYS A 103 8.89 26.70 12.45
N ILE A 104 7.83 26.89 13.26
CA ILE A 104 6.52 26.30 12.97
C ILE A 104 6.00 26.81 11.64
N LYS A 105 6.00 28.12 11.41
CA LYS A 105 5.53 28.72 10.13
C LYS A 105 6.26 28.13 8.92
N MET A 106 7.56 27.88 9.02
CA MET A 106 8.36 27.34 7.92
C MET A 106 8.13 25.83 7.70
N ILE A 107 7.99 25.04 8.76
CA ILE A 107 8.01 23.56 8.66
C ILE A 107 6.59 22.98 8.57
N LEU A 108 5.58 23.68 9.07
CA LEU A 108 4.20 23.20 9.16
C LEU A 108 3.65 22.64 7.84
N PRO A 109 3.79 23.31 6.67
CA PRO A 109 3.27 22.77 5.41
C PRO A 109 3.88 21.42 5.01
N HIS A 110 5.12 21.15 5.45
CA HIS A 110 5.82 19.89 5.16
C HIS A 110 5.39 18.75 6.08
N LYS A 111 4.68 19.03 7.18
CA LYS A 111 4.19 18.05 8.15
C LYS A 111 2.72 17.70 7.98
N VAL A 112 2.03 18.32 7.03
CA VAL A 112 0.66 17.97 6.66
C VAL A 112 0.67 16.70 5.81
N PHE A 113 -0.25 15.78 6.12
CA PHE A 113 -0.49 14.59 5.33
C PHE A 113 -1.93 14.64 4.84
N LEU A 114 -2.14 14.62 3.53
CA LEU A 114 -3.48 14.79 2.96
C LEU A 114 -4.42 13.62 3.24
N GLY A 115 -3.88 12.44 3.56
CA GLY A 115 -4.69 11.23 3.74
C GLY A 115 -5.44 10.87 2.47
N ASN A 116 -6.59 10.20 2.63
CA ASN A 116 -7.47 9.78 1.54
C ASN A 116 -6.76 8.96 0.44
N ARG A 117 -5.81 8.10 0.85
CA ARG A 117 -5.06 7.20 -0.02
C ARG A 117 -5.52 5.75 0.21
N PRO A 118 -6.05 5.07 -0.83
CA PRO A 118 -6.73 3.80 -0.65
C PRO A 118 -5.74 2.65 -0.43
N THR A 119 -6.09 1.75 0.48
CA THR A 119 -5.37 0.50 0.71
C THR A 119 -6.35 -0.66 0.89
N ASN A 120 -5.94 -1.87 0.48
CA ASN A 120 -6.58 -3.10 0.94
C ASN A 120 -5.72 -3.73 2.04
N SER A 121 -6.35 -4.25 3.09
CA SER A 121 -5.67 -5.02 4.14
C SER A 121 -6.09 -6.48 4.06
N ILE A 122 -5.19 -7.35 3.61
CA ILE A 122 -5.41 -8.79 3.50
C ILE A 122 -4.68 -9.48 4.65
N VAL A 123 -5.45 -9.97 5.63
CA VAL A 123 -4.89 -10.66 6.80
C VAL A 123 -5.18 -12.15 6.68
N VAL A 124 -4.13 -12.96 6.77
CA VAL A 124 -4.25 -14.43 6.85
C VAL A 124 -3.88 -14.91 8.25
N LYS A 125 -4.34 -16.10 8.66
CA LYS A 125 -4.02 -16.61 10.00
C LYS A 125 -2.51 -16.83 10.20
N GLN A 126 -1.88 -17.53 9.26
CA GLN A 126 -0.44 -17.82 9.23
C GLN A 126 -0.09 -18.15 7.77
N VAL A 127 1.11 -17.78 7.29
CA VAL A 127 1.54 -18.18 5.94
C VAL A 127 2.05 -19.61 5.96
N ASN A 128 1.22 -20.58 5.58
CA ASN A 128 1.60 -21.97 5.32
C ASN A 128 1.41 -22.31 3.82
N PRO A 129 1.80 -23.51 3.35
CA PRO A 129 1.69 -23.86 1.93
C PRO A 129 0.27 -23.68 1.35
N PHE A 130 -0.75 -24.03 2.13
CA PHE A 130 -2.15 -23.87 1.72
C PHE A 130 -2.53 -22.39 1.56
N THR A 131 -2.27 -21.57 2.57
CA THR A 131 -2.63 -20.14 2.51
C THR A 131 -1.82 -19.38 1.46
N LEU A 132 -0.56 -19.77 1.24
CA LEU A 132 0.27 -19.18 0.20
C LEU A 132 -0.29 -19.52 -1.19
N GLY A 133 -0.64 -20.79 -1.43
CA GLY A 133 -1.31 -21.19 -2.67
C GLY A 133 -2.63 -20.46 -2.91
N ALA A 134 -3.44 -20.30 -1.86
CA ALA A 134 -4.69 -19.54 -1.94
C ALA A 134 -4.46 -18.05 -2.28
N LEU A 135 -3.44 -17.41 -1.68
CA LEU A 135 -3.10 -16.02 -1.99
C LEU A 135 -2.63 -15.86 -3.45
N ILE A 136 -1.82 -16.78 -3.95
CA ILE A 136 -1.36 -16.77 -5.34
C ILE A 136 -2.56 -16.91 -6.28
N ALA A 137 -3.40 -17.93 -6.08
CA ALA A 137 -4.58 -18.17 -6.90
C ALA A 137 -5.57 -16.98 -6.88
N MET A 138 -5.71 -16.32 -5.72
CA MET A 138 -6.53 -15.11 -5.61
C MET A 138 -6.03 -14.00 -6.56
N TYR A 139 -4.72 -13.77 -6.65
CA TYR A 139 -4.16 -12.78 -7.58
C TYR A 139 -4.20 -13.25 -9.04
N GLU A 140 -4.04 -14.55 -9.33
CA GLU A 140 -4.25 -15.09 -10.68
C GLU A 140 -5.68 -14.84 -11.17
N HIS A 141 -6.68 -15.07 -10.32
CA HIS A 141 -8.07 -14.79 -10.66
C HIS A 141 -8.37 -13.29 -10.74
N LYS A 142 -7.75 -12.43 -9.91
CA LYS A 142 -7.81 -10.98 -10.07
C LYS A 142 -7.32 -10.56 -11.47
N ILE A 143 -6.15 -11.06 -11.88
CA ILE A 143 -5.54 -10.75 -13.17
C ILE A 143 -6.44 -11.22 -14.32
N PHE A 144 -6.97 -12.44 -14.22
CA PHE A 144 -7.93 -12.98 -15.20
C PHE A 144 -9.19 -12.11 -15.32
N VAL A 145 -9.83 -11.78 -14.20
CA VAL A 145 -11.06 -10.96 -14.20
C VAL A 145 -10.79 -9.59 -14.84
N GLN A 146 -9.67 -8.95 -14.51
CA GLN A 146 -9.27 -7.69 -15.14
C GLN A 146 -9.11 -7.82 -16.66
N GLY A 147 -8.44 -8.88 -17.14
CA GLY A 147 -8.26 -9.14 -18.57
C GLY A 147 -9.58 -9.30 -19.31
N ILE A 148 -10.52 -10.06 -18.74
CA ILE A 148 -11.88 -10.24 -19.28
C ILE A 148 -12.64 -8.90 -19.32
N MET A 149 -12.57 -8.11 -18.25
CA MET A 149 -13.23 -6.80 -18.17
C MET A 149 -12.69 -5.81 -19.21
N TRP A 150 -11.41 -5.91 -19.56
CA TRP A 150 -10.76 -5.08 -20.58
C TRP A 150 -10.82 -5.67 -22.00
N ASP A 151 -11.51 -6.80 -22.20
CA ASP A 151 -11.58 -7.50 -23.51
C ASP A 151 -10.18 -7.77 -24.10
N ILE A 152 -9.17 -8.05 -23.27
CA ILE A 152 -7.81 -8.38 -23.70
C ILE A 152 -7.49 -9.85 -23.46
N ASN A 153 -6.57 -10.38 -24.25
CA ASN A 153 -6.05 -11.72 -24.00
C ASN A 153 -4.90 -11.70 -22.98
N SER A 154 -5.19 -12.14 -21.76
CA SER A 154 -4.20 -12.29 -20.68
C SER A 154 -3.16 -13.39 -20.92
N TYR A 155 -3.36 -14.28 -21.90
CA TYR A 155 -2.55 -15.48 -22.15
C TYR A 155 -2.11 -15.61 -23.62
#